data_AF-A0A1M5RD23-F1
#
_entry.id   AF-A0A1M5RD23-F1
#
_cell.length_a   1.000
_cell.length_b   1.000
_cell.length_c   1.000
_cell.angle_alpha   90.00
_cell.angle_beta   90.00
_cell.angle_gamma   90.00
#
_symmetry.space_group_name_H-M   'P 1'
#
loop_
_entity.id
_entity.type
_entity.pdbx_description
1 polymer ?
#
loop_
_entity_poly.entity_id
_entity_poly.type
_entity_poly.pdbx_seq_one_letter_code
_entity_poly.pdbx_strand_id
1 'polypeptide(L)'
;MNLVGIENITPYKNIFEFNVYKYEDEIDLGNKDLFVCELKVIPIDIEDVYVQRLNRSVEVLALIKNLNQNLDKISILEEIKDFILEEIWIENLEKENIHISFIES
;
A
#
# COMPACT_ATOMS: atom_id res chain seq x y z
N MET A 1 -10.79 -1.95 -9.70
CA MET A 1 -9.36 -1.68 -9.55
C MET A 1 -8.99 -0.42 -10.30
N ASN A 2 -8.64 0.63 -9.57
CA ASN A 2 -8.16 1.90 -10.15
C ASN A 2 -6.61 1.93 -10.24
N LEU A 3 -5.95 1.07 -9.47
CA LEU A 3 -4.50 1.00 -9.35
C LEU A 3 -4.01 -0.39 -9.73
N VAL A 4 -2.82 -0.45 -10.31
CA VAL A 4 -2.06 -1.67 -10.58
C VAL A 4 -0.65 -1.52 -10.02
N GLY A 5 -0.13 -2.59 -9.43
CA GLY A 5 1.18 -2.61 -8.80
C GLY A 5 2.13 -3.54 -9.54
N ILE A 6 3.37 -3.10 -9.73
CA ILE A 6 4.48 -3.96 -10.12
C ILE A 6 5.25 -4.26 -8.86
N GLU A 7 5.16 -5.50 -8.40
CA GLU A 7 5.87 -5.94 -7.20
C GLU A 7 7.39 -5.96 -7.44
N ASN A 8 8.11 -5.26 -6.57
CA ASN A 8 9.56 -5.29 -6.49
C ASN A 8 9.97 -6.45 -5.56
N ILE A 9 10.69 -7.43 -6.11
CA ILE A 9 11.11 -8.62 -5.34
C ILE A 9 12.05 -8.20 -4.21
N THR A 10 11.68 -8.53 -2.97
CA THR A 10 12.49 -8.27 -1.77
C THR A 10 12.96 -9.57 -1.09
N PRO A 11 14.12 -9.57 -0.41
CA PRO A 11 14.58 -10.73 0.35
C PRO A 11 14.01 -10.78 1.78
N TYR A 12 13.11 -9.87 2.15
CA TYR A 12 12.62 -9.71 3.52
C TYR A 12 11.25 -10.34 3.69
N LYS A 13 11.09 -11.09 4.78
CA LYS A 13 9.79 -11.62 5.17
C LYS A 13 8.86 -10.47 5.58
N ASN A 14 7.59 -10.54 5.19
CA ASN A 14 6.56 -9.57 5.55
C ASN A 14 6.91 -8.14 5.11
N ILE A 15 7.52 -7.98 3.93
CA ILE A 15 7.69 -6.68 3.28
C ILE A 15 7.26 -6.84 1.83
N PHE A 16 6.33 -5.99 1.41
CA PHE A 16 5.89 -5.90 0.03
C PHE A 16 6.26 -4.52 -0.50
N GLU A 17 6.91 -4.47 -1.66
CA GLU A 17 7.28 -3.21 -2.30
C GLU A 17 6.67 -3.19 -3.71
N PHE A 18 6.04 -2.09 -4.08
CA PHE A 18 5.38 -1.93 -5.37
C PHE A 18 5.74 -0.60 -6.01
N ASN A 19 5.89 -0.60 -7.33
CA ASN A 19 5.66 0.60 -8.12
C ASN A 19 4.19 0.62 -8.53
N VAL A 20 3.45 1.64 -8.10
CA VAL A 20 2.01 1.72 -8.29
C VAL A 20 1.70 2.67 -9.45
N TYR A 21 0.77 2.26 -10.31
CA TYR A 21 0.33 2.99 -11.49
C TYR A 21 -1.19 3.06 -11.53
N LYS A 22 -1.74 4.06 -12.23
CA LYS A 22 -3.16 4.07 -12.59
C LYS A 22 -3.45 2.96 -13.61
N TYR A 23 -4.57 2.29 -13.42
CA TYR A 23 -5.04 1.29 -14.38
C TYR A 23 -5.62 1.98 -15.62
N GLU A 24 -5.04 1.70 -16.78
CA GLU A 24 -5.58 2.00 -18.11
C GLU A 24 -5.64 0.70 -18.94
N ASP A 25 -6.32 0.73 -20.09
CA ASP A 25 -6.47 -0.44 -20.97
C ASP A 25 -5.12 -1.06 -21.41
N GLU A 26 -4.05 -0.27 -21.43
CA GLU A 26 -2.67 -0.72 -21.66
C GLU A 26 -1.72 -0.15 -20.58
N ILE A 27 -0.86 -1.00 -20.01
CA ILE A 27 0.17 -0.56 -19.05
C ILE A 27 1.44 -0.21 -19.83
N ASP A 28 1.70 1.08 -20.04
CA ASP A 28 2.97 1.57 -20.57
C ASP A 28 3.92 1.95 -19.41
N LEU A 29 4.90 1.08 -19.16
CA LEU A 29 5.93 1.28 -18.13
C LEU A 29 6.81 2.52 -18.37
N GLY A 30 6.86 3.02 -19.61
CA GLY A 30 7.55 4.25 -19.98
C GLY A 30 6.73 5.51 -19.74
N ASN A 31 5.41 5.38 -19.50
CA ASN A 31 4.51 6.50 -19.32
C ASN A 31 4.53 7.01 -17.87
N LYS A 32 5.31 8.07 -17.64
CA LYS A 32 5.42 8.74 -16.34
C LYS A 32 4.10 9.35 -15.85
N ASP A 33 3.14 9.60 -16.74
CA ASP A 33 1.86 10.20 -16.37
C ASP A 33 0.97 9.22 -15.61
N LEU A 34 1.18 7.91 -15.81
CA LEU A 34 0.45 6.85 -15.10
C LEU A 34 1.06 6.46 -13.77
N PHE A 35 2.33 6.84 -13.53
CA PHE A 35 2.99 6.55 -12.27
C PHE A 35 2.32 7.30 -11.12
N VAL A 36 1.98 6.57 -10.06
CA VAL A 36 1.34 7.10 -8.85
C VAL A 36 2.36 7.29 -7.75
N CYS A 37 3.00 6.21 -7.32
CA CYS A 37 3.99 6.24 -6.24
C CYS A 37 4.80 4.95 -6.14
N GLU A 38 5.87 5.00 -5.36
CA GLU A 38 6.51 3.83 -4.77
C GLU A 38 5.83 3.53 -3.43
N LEU A 39 5.33 2.30 -3.27
CA LEU A 39 4.63 1.85 -2.08
C LEU A 39 5.42 0.75 -1.38
N LYS A 40 5.65 0.90 -0.07
CA LYS A 40 6.19 -0.15 0.78
C LYS A 40 5.19 -0.50 1.87
N VAL A 41 4.82 -1.77 1.96
CA VAL A 41 3.80 -2.26 2.90
C VAL A 41 4.47 -3.22 3.89
N ILE A 42 4.27 -2.95 5.17
CA ILE A 42 4.86 -3.68 6.29
C ILE A 42 3.72 -4.13 7.20
N PRO A 43 3.31 -5.41 7.15
CA PRO A 43 2.40 -5.99 8.12
C PRO A 43 3.11 -6.16 9.47
N ILE A 44 2.37 -5.88 10.53
CA ILE A 44 2.80 -5.94 11.93
C ILE A 44 1.77 -6.81 12.65
N ASP A 45 2.19 -8.03 13.00
CA ASP A 45 1.39 -8.93 13.80
C ASP A 45 1.32 -8.42 15.25
N ILE A 46 0.12 -8.38 15.81
CA ILE A 46 -0.11 -7.97 17.19
C ILE A 46 -0.07 -9.20 18.07
N GLU A 47 0.76 -9.17 19.11
CA GLU A 47 0.83 -10.25 20.11
C GLU A 47 -0.55 -10.57 20.69
N ASP A 48 -0.86 -11.87 20.80
CA ASP A 48 -2.18 -12.40 21.19
C ASP A 48 -2.75 -11.74 22.46
N VAL A 49 -1.88 -11.43 23.42
CA VAL A 49 -2.24 -10.80 24.71
C VAL A 49 -2.84 -9.39 24.56
N TYR A 50 -2.59 -8.72 23.43
CA TYR A 50 -3.08 -7.37 23.15
C TYR A 50 -4.27 -7.33 22.18
N VAL A 51 -4.57 -8.43 21.48
CA VAL A 51 -5.62 -8.48 20.44
C VAL A 51 -6.98 -8.06 20.98
N GLN A 52 -7.39 -8.56 22.15
CA GLN A 52 -8.67 -8.19 22.77
C GLN A 52 -8.73 -6.72 23.18
N ARG A 53 -7.59 -6.14 23.58
CA ARG A 53 -7.50 -4.74 24.02
C ARG A 53 -7.53 -3.77 22.85
N LEU A 54 -6.86 -4.14 21.76
CA LEU A 54 -6.76 -3.32 20.55
C LEU A 54 -7.90 -3.57 19.55
N ASN A 55 -8.66 -4.66 19.74
CA ASN A 55 -9.71 -5.11 18.84
C ASN A 55 -9.20 -5.35 17.40
N ARG A 56 -7.95 -5.80 17.25
CA ARG A 56 -7.31 -6.12 15.98
C ARG A 56 -6.13 -7.06 16.21
N SER A 57 -5.85 -7.94 15.25
CA SER A 57 -4.74 -8.90 15.28
C SER A 57 -3.57 -8.52 14.39
N VAL A 58 -3.79 -7.62 13.43
CA VAL A 58 -2.77 -7.14 12.50
C VAL A 58 -2.92 -5.64 12.28
N GLU A 59 -1.79 -4.98 12.10
CA GLU A 59 -1.69 -3.58 11.70
C GLU A 59 -0.78 -3.51 10.46
N VAL A 60 -1.08 -2.61 9.53
CA VAL A 60 -0.26 -2.43 8.33
C VAL A 60 0.28 -1.02 8.29
N LEU A 61 1.60 -0.89 8.18
CA LEU A 61 2.26 0.37 7.86
C LEU A 61 2.55 0.43 6.37
N ALA A 62 1.89 1.35 5.68
CA ALA A 62 2.07 1.65 4.27
C ALA A 62 2.86 2.95 4.11
N LEU A 63 4.03 2.86 3.49
CA LEU A 63 4.95 3.95 3.28
C LEU A 63 4.92 4.36 1.81
N ILE A 64 4.57 5.61 1.54
CA ILE A 64 4.50 6.17 0.20
C ILE A 64 5.73 7.03 -0.05
N LYS A 65 6.45 6.74 -1.13
CA LYS A 65 7.58 7.51 -1.66
C LYS A 65 7.26 7.98 -3.07
N ASN A 66 7.91 9.06 -3.50
CA ASN A 66 7.84 9.57 -4.86
C ASN A 66 6.39 9.74 -5.38
N LEU A 67 5.47 10.23 -4.52
CA LEU A 67 4.09 10.49 -4.95
C LEU A 67 4.08 11.50 -6.10
N ASN A 68 3.39 11.17 -7.18
CA ASN A 68 3.19 12.07 -8.31
C ASN A 68 2.54 13.38 -7.85
N GLN A 69 3.21 14.51 -8.10
CA GLN A 69 2.84 15.83 -7.61
C GLN A 69 1.49 16.34 -8.15
N ASN A 70 1.03 15.76 -9.26
CA ASN A 70 -0.24 16.13 -9.89
C ASN A 70 -1.46 15.45 -9.24
N LEU A 71 -1.24 14.54 -8.29
CA LEU A 71 -2.30 13.81 -7.60
C LEU A 71 -2.66 14.48 -6.27
N ASP A 72 -3.96 14.51 -5.98
CA ASP A 72 -4.44 14.95 -4.67
C ASP A 72 -4.14 13.90 -3.59
N LYS A 73 -3.41 14.32 -2.56
CA LYS A 73 -2.97 13.44 -1.47
C LYS A 73 -4.13 12.78 -0.73
N ILE A 74 -5.29 13.42 -0.64
CA ILE A 74 -6.42 12.87 0.13
C ILE A 74 -7.10 11.77 -0.68
N SER A 75 -7.35 12.03 -1.97
CA SER A 75 -7.97 11.06 -2.89
C SER A 75 -7.18 9.75 -2.97
N ILE A 76 -5.84 9.83 -3.04
CA ILE A 76 -5.00 8.66 -3.26
C ILE A 76 -4.90 7.74 -2.02
N LEU A 77 -5.17 8.25 -0.82
CA LEU A 77 -5.10 7.45 0.41
C LEU A 77 -6.10 6.31 0.39
N GLU A 78 -7.34 6.58 0.00
CA GLU A 78 -8.38 5.57 -0.02
C GLU A 78 -8.13 4.54 -1.12
N GLU A 79 -7.66 4.98 -2.29
CA GLU A 79 -7.28 4.09 -3.39
C GLU A 79 -6.13 3.16 -3.01
N ILE A 80 -5.11 3.66 -2.29
CA ILE A 80 -3.97 2.84 -1.84
C ILE A 80 -4.41 1.82 -0.79
N LYS A 81 -5.31 2.19 0.13
CA LYS A 81 -5.84 1.23 1.11
C LYS A 81 -6.61 0.11 0.43
N ASP A 82 -7.43 0.44 -0.58
CA ASP A 82 -8.18 -0.55 -1.35
C ASP A 82 -7.21 -1.46 -2.14
N PHE A 83 -6.19 -0.86 -2.78
CA PHE A 83 -5.13 -1.60 -3.46
C PHE A 83 -4.43 -2.61 -2.53
N ILE A 84 -4.08 -2.20 -1.29
CA ILE A 84 -3.43 -3.09 -0.31
C ILE A 84 -4.33 -4.28 0.05
N LEU A 85 -5.62 -4.05 0.26
CA LEU A 85 -6.58 -5.11 0.61
C LEU A 85 -6.80 -6.10 -0.55
N GLU A 86 -6.74 -5.62 -1.78
CA GLU A 86 -6.99 -6.43 -2.98
C GLU A 86 -5.75 -7.25 -3.40
N GLU A 87 -4.55 -6.66 -3.33
CA GLU A 87 -3.32 -7.26 -3.85
C GLU A 87 -2.53 -8.05 -2.80
N ILE A 88 -2.62 -7.68 -1.52
CA ILE A 88 -1.78 -8.26 -0.47
C ILE A 88 -2.65 -9.09 0.47
N TRP A 89 -2.48 -10.41 0.40
CA TRP A 89 -3.20 -11.33 1.28
C TRP A 89 -2.64 -11.27 2.71
N ILE A 90 -3.36 -10.56 3.59
CA ILE A 90 -3.07 -10.47 5.02
C ILE A 90 -4.33 -10.86 5.79
N GLU A 91 -4.23 -11.91 6.61
CA GLU A 91 -5.37 -12.45 7.33
C GLU A 91 -5.91 -11.45 8.37
N ASN A 92 -7.23 -11.28 8.44
CA ASN A 92 -7.92 -10.37 9.37
C ASN A 92 -7.53 -8.88 9.21
N LEU A 93 -6.97 -8.48 8.06
CA LEU A 93 -6.73 -7.08 7.76
C LEU A 93 -8.04 -6.36 7.43
N GLU A 94 -8.28 -5.25 8.13
CA GLU A 94 -9.38 -4.33 7.86
C GLU A 94 -8.82 -2.99 7.40
N LYS A 95 -9.59 -2.26 6.58
CA LYS A 95 -9.16 -0.98 5.98
C LYS A 95 -8.70 0.05 7.02
N GLU A 96 -9.32 0.04 8.20
CA GLU A 96 -9.00 0.92 9.32
C GLU A 96 -7.66 0.62 10.00
N ASN A 97 -7.12 -0.58 9.82
CA ASN A 97 -5.83 -1.02 10.37
C ASN A 97 -4.64 -0.69 9.45
N ILE A 98 -4.89 -0.03 8.31
CA ILE A 98 -3.87 0.41 7.37
C ILE A 98 -3.50 1.87 7.67
N HIS A 99 -2.30 2.07 8.19
CA HIS A 99 -1.73 3.39 8.45
C HIS A 99 -0.81 3.80 7.31
N ILE A 100 -1.15 4.89 6.63
CA ILE A 100 -0.36 5.44 5.54
C ILE A 100 0.53 6.58 6.05
N SER A 101 1.82 6.55 5.68
CA SER A 101 2.76 7.63 5.91
C SER A 101 3.48 8.01 4.62
N PHE A 102 3.59 9.32 4.38
CA PHE A 102 4.38 9.85 3.27
C PHE A 102 5.82 10.07 3.72
N ILE A 103 6.79 9.56 2.97
CA ILE A 103 8.21 9.76 3.23
C ILE A 103 8.72 10.86 2.29
N GLU A 104 9.15 11.98 2.86
CA GLU A 104 9.84 13.03 2.12
C GLU A 104 11.26 12.55 1.75
N SER A 105 11.66 12.83 0.51
CA SER A 105 13.00 12.55 -0.02
C SER A 105 13.79 13.85 -0.09
#